data_AF-A0A817TTN3-F1
#
_entry.id   AF-A0A817TTN3-F1
#
_cell.length_a   1.000
_cell.length_b   1.000
_cell.length_c   1.000
_cell.angle_alpha   90.00
_cell.angle_beta   90.00
_cell.angle_gamma   90.00
#
_symmetry.space_group_name_H-M   'P 1'
#
loop_
_entity.id
_entity.type
_entity.pdbx_description
1 polymer ?
#
loop_
_entity_poly.entity_id
_entity_poly.type
_entity_poly.pdbx_seq_one_letter_code
_entity_poly.pdbx_strand_id
1 'polypeptide(L)'
;MLFENFLNKSNVPNPKPDGPRQLWLVCSPGDPDAQELTLDKIKSDELCEPPVSMSDMLAALATQKPTVSEADLLAQKKFTQEFGQEGS
;
A
#
# COMPACT_ATOMS: atom_id res chain seq x y z
N MET A 1 13.85 -2.83 1.89
CA MET A 1 13.56 -4.21 2.34
C MET A 1 13.05 -4.07 3.74
N LEU A 2 11.77 -4.39 3.90
CA LEU A 2 10.93 -4.03 5.04
C LEU A 2 11.40 -4.78 6.30
N PHE A 3 11.22 -4.14 7.45
CA PHE A 3 11.49 -4.67 8.78
C PHE A 3 10.44 -5.75 9.16
N GLU A 4 10.22 -6.74 8.31
CA GLU A 4 9.07 -7.67 8.37
C GLU A 4 9.12 -8.70 9.49
N ASN A 5 10.18 -8.69 10.30
CA ASN A 5 10.41 -9.74 11.28
C ASN A 5 9.96 -9.35 12.69
N PHE A 6 9.68 -8.08 12.97
CA PHE A 6 9.38 -7.64 14.32
C PHE A 6 7.91 -7.25 14.46
N LEU A 7 7.23 -7.94 15.36
CA LEU A 7 5.81 -7.75 15.63
C LEU A 7 5.61 -7.48 17.11
N ASN A 8 4.71 -6.55 17.41
CA ASN A 8 4.31 -6.21 18.77
C ASN A 8 2.81 -6.41 18.95
N LYS A 9 2.40 -6.89 20.13
CA LYS A 9 0.99 -7.00 20.52
C LYS A 9 0.48 -5.62 20.90
N SER A 10 -0.47 -5.13 20.14
CA SER A 10 -1.06 -3.83 20.38
C SER A 10 -2.39 -3.92 21.13
N ASN A 11 -2.67 -2.87 21.91
CA ASN A 11 -3.95 -2.65 22.58
C ASN A 11 -4.93 -1.85 21.70
N VAL A 12 -4.65 -1.72 20.40
CA VAL A 12 -5.58 -1.06 19.47
C VAL A 12 -6.93 -1.79 19.43
N PRO A 13 -8.06 -1.05 19.43
CA PRO A 13 -9.37 -1.66 19.27
C PRO A 13 -9.43 -2.45 17.97
N ASN A 14 -9.93 -3.69 18.04
CA ASN A 14 -10.15 -4.46 16.83
C ASN A 14 -11.27 -3.80 16.01
N PRO A 15 -11.04 -3.43 14.75
CA PRO A 15 -12.09 -2.87 13.89
C PRO A 15 -13.22 -3.86 13.62
N LYS A 16 -12.97 -5.17 13.80
CA LYS A 16 -13.98 -6.23 13.70
C LYS A 16 -14.56 -6.52 15.10
N PRO A 17 -15.87 -6.37 15.32
CA PRO A 17 -16.49 -6.53 16.64
C PRO A 17 -16.42 -7.98 17.16
N ASP A 18 -16.39 -8.98 16.27
CA ASP A 18 -16.35 -10.40 16.61
C ASP A 18 -14.92 -10.98 16.68
N GLY A 19 -13.90 -10.14 16.48
CA GLY A 19 -12.51 -10.57 16.37
C GLY A 19 -11.76 -10.67 17.70
N PRO A 20 -10.54 -11.21 17.68
CA PRO A 20 -9.70 -11.29 18.87
C PRO A 20 -9.39 -9.90 19.43
N ARG A 21 -9.37 -9.78 20.76
CA ARG A 21 -9.11 -8.51 21.46
C ARG A 21 -7.66 -8.02 21.35
N GLN A 22 -6.74 -8.87 20.93
CA GLN A 22 -5.32 -8.57 20.87
C GLN A 22 -4.83 -8.82 19.45
N LEU A 23 -4.21 -7.81 18.84
CA LEU A 23 -3.74 -7.83 17.46
C LEU A 23 -2.24 -7.60 17.39
N TRP A 24 -1.62 -8.18 16.38
CA TRP A 24 -0.22 -7.99 16.05
C TRP A 24 -0.04 -6.83 15.07
N LEU A 25 0.90 -5.94 15.37
CA LEU A 25 1.31 -4.84 14.51
C LEU A 25 2.79 -5.00 14.15
N VAL A 26 3.13 -4.69 12.90
CA VAL A 26 4.52 -4.57 12.48
C VAL A 26 5.16 -3.41 13.23
N CYS A 27 6.34 -3.65 13.79
CA CYS A 27 7.04 -2.70 14.65
C CYS A 27 8.53 -2.61 14.30
N SER A 28 9.21 -1.65 14.91
CA SER A 28 10.66 -1.50 14.73
C SER A 28 11.40 -2.50 15.62
N PRO A 29 12.59 -3.01 15.22
CA PRO A 29 13.43 -3.82 16.11
C PRO A 29 13.85 -3.10 17.41
N GLY A 30 13.71 -1.77 17.47
CA GLY A 30 14.00 -0.97 18.66
C GLY A 30 12.85 -0.88 19.67
N ASP A 31 11.67 -1.42 19.36
CA ASP A 31 10.55 -1.42 20.31
C ASP A 31 10.81 -2.43 21.44
N PRO A 32 10.58 -2.05 22.72
CA PRO A 32 10.93 -2.87 23.88
C PRO A 32 10.14 -4.19 23.94
N ASP A 33 8.94 -4.21 23.35
CA ASP A 33 8.07 -5.39 23.29
C ASP A 33 8.10 -6.07 21.90
N ALA A 34 9.08 -5.73 21.05
CA ALA A 34 9.25 -6.34 19.74
C ALA A 34 9.60 -7.83 19.85
N GLN A 35 8.83 -8.68 19.18
CA GLN A 35 9.10 -10.10 19.07
C GLN A 35 9.47 -10.45 17.64
N GLU A 36 10.54 -11.24 17.47
CA GLU A 36 10.92 -11.76 16.17
C GLU A 36 9.94 -12.88 15.76
N LEU A 37 9.00 -12.53 14.89
CA LEU A 37 7.94 -13.40 14.41
C LEU A 37 7.83 -13.25 12.89
N THR A 38 7.47 -14.34 12.21
CA THR A 38 7.21 -14.32 10.78
C THR A 38 5.71 -14.11 10.56
N LEU A 39 5.33 -13.21 9.66
CA LEU A 39 3.92 -12.94 9.32
C LEU A 39 3.13 -14.21 8.96
N ASP A 40 3.75 -15.19 8.29
CA ASP A 40 3.13 -16.48 7.94
C ASP A 40 2.64 -17.32 9.13
N LYS A 41 3.19 -17.07 10.33
CA LYS A 41 2.80 -17.78 11.56
C LYS A 41 1.62 -17.12 12.29
N ILE A 42 1.21 -15.93 11.85
CA ILE A 42 0.10 -15.17 12.42
C ILE A 42 -1.15 -15.43 11.58
N LYS A 43 -2.28 -15.63 12.26
CA LYS A 43 -3.57 -15.75 11.59
C LYS A 43 -4.06 -14.38 11.13
N SER A 44 -4.74 -14.34 9.99
CA SER A 44 -5.25 -13.09 9.40
C SER A 44 -6.24 -12.32 10.27
N ASP A 45 -6.90 -12.97 11.23
CA ASP A 45 -7.82 -12.35 12.19
C ASP A 45 -7.11 -11.71 13.39
N GLU A 46 -5.87 -12.11 13.65
CA GLU A 46 -5.00 -11.60 14.73
C GLU A 46 -4.01 -10.53 14.22
N LEU A 47 -3.96 -10.26 12.91
CA LEU A 47 -3.10 -9.25 12.31
C LEU A 47 -3.86 -7.92 12.17
N CYS A 48 -3.22 -6.81 12.50
CA CYS A 48 -3.72 -5.48 12.18
C CYS A 48 -2.80 -4.86 11.12
N GLU A 49 -3.33 -4.60 9.92
CA GLU A 49 -2.57 -3.87 8.92
C GLU A 49 -2.30 -2.42 9.35
N PRO A 50 -1.11 -1.87 9.04
CA PRO A 50 -0.84 -0.45 9.25
C PRO A 50 -1.70 0.41 8.31
N PRO A 51 -2.15 1.61 8.75
CA PRO A 51 -2.90 2.51 7.90
C PRO A 51 -2.02 3.04 6.76
N VAL A 52 -2.62 3.16 5.57
CA VAL A 52 -1.95 3.77 4.40
C VAL A 52 -1.75 5.26 4.64
N SER A 53 -0.52 5.71 4.44
CA SER A 53 -0.08 7.08 4.65
C SER A 53 0.28 7.78 3.33
N MET A 54 0.40 9.11 3.37
CA MET A 54 0.87 9.87 2.20
C MET A 54 2.31 9.51 1.80
N SER A 55 3.15 9.11 2.75
CA SER A 55 4.50 8.60 2.46
C SER A 55 4.47 7.38 1.54
N ASP A 56 3.49 6.48 1.73
CA ASP A 56 3.34 5.29 0.89
C ASP A 56 2.98 5.68 -0.55
N MET A 57 2.10 6.67 -0.72
CA MET A 57 1.73 7.21 -2.03
C MET A 57 2.91 7.87 -2.73
N LEU A 58 3.73 8.64 -2.01
CA LEU A 58 4.92 9.27 -2.55
C LEU A 58 5.99 8.23 -2.95
N ALA A 59 6.18 7.19 -2.14
CA ALA A 59 7.08 6.09 -2.45
C ALA A 59 6.62 5.32 -3.70
N ALA A 60 5.32 5.05 -3.82
CA ALA A 60 4.75 4.44 -5.02
C ALA A 60 4.99 5.32 -6.26
N LEU A 61 4.66 6.62 -6.18
CA LEU A 61 4.86 7.56 -7.29
C LEU A 61 6.33 7.65 -7.74
N ALA A 62 7.29 7.63 -6.81
CA ALA A 62 8.70 7.70 -7.13
C ALA A 62 9.22 6.51 -7.95
N THR A 63 8.54 5.36 -7.88
CA THR A 63 8.93 4.14 -8.62
C THR A 63 8.14 3.95 -9.92
N GLN A 64 6.97 4.59 -10.05
CA GLN A 64 6.11 4.49 -11.21
C GLN A 64 6.57 5.42 -12.33
N LYS A 65 6.82 4.86 -13.52
CA LYS A 65 7.16 5.64 -14.71
C LYS A 65 5.89 6.02 -15.48
N PRO A 66 5.84 7.21 -16.11
CA PRO A 66 4.77 7.56 -17.03
C PRO A 66 4.63 6.51 -18.13
N THR A 67 3.43 5.97 -18.33
CA THR A 67 3.17 4.89 -19.28
C THR A 67 2.91 5.40 -20.71
N VAL A 68 2.46 6.65 -20.83
CA VAL A 68 2.11 7.26 -22.13
C VAL A 68 3.23 8.20 -22.55
N SER A 69 3.74 8.03 -23.77
CA SER A 69 4.77 8.90 -24.31
C SER A 69 4.18 10.17 -24.91
N GLU A 70 5.00 11.21 -25.06
CA GLU A 70 4.58 12.46 -25.72
C GLU A 70 4.20 12.22 -27.19
N ALA A 71 4.86 11.29 -27.87
CA ALA A 71 4.55 10.94 -29.26
C ALA A 71 3.14 10.36 -29.40
N ASP A 72 2.71 9.52 -28.45
CA ASP A 72 1.36 8.95 -28.44
C ASP A 72 0.30 10.05 -28.28
N LEU A 73 0.57 11.02 -27.40
CA LEU A 73 -0.30 12.18 -27.19
C LEU A 73 -0.39 13.07 -28.44
N LEU A 74 0.71 13.26 -29.16
CA LEU A 74 0.73 14.04 -30.41
C LEU A 74 -0.10 13.38 -31.50
N ALA A 75 0.01 12.05 -31.66
CA ALA A 75 -0.79 11.30 -32.63
C ALA A 75 -2.29 11.40 -32.33
N GLN A 76 -2.68 11.21 -31.06
CA GLN A 76 -4.05 11.38 -30.57
C GLN A 76 -4.59 12.81 -30.82
N LYS A 77 -3.77 13.82 -30.56
CA LYS A 77 -4.14 15.23 -30.77
C LYS A 77 -4.36 15.53 -32.25
N LYS A 78 -3.51 15.04 -33.15
CA LYS A 78 -3.65 15.21 -34.60
C LYS A 78 -4.96 14.60 -35.10
N PHE A 79 -5.24 13.35 -34.72
CA PHE A 79 -6.49 12.69 -35.08
C PHE A 79 -7.71 13.49 -34.58
N THR A 80 -7.68 13.95 -33.34
CA THR A 80 -8.78 14.74 -32.76
C THR A 80 -9.00 16.07 -33.51
N GLN A 81 -7.93 16.71 -33.99
CA GLN A 81 -8.02 17.95 -34.77
C GLN A 81 -8.58 17.74 -36.18
N GLU A 82 -8.27 16.61 -36.81
CA GLU A 82 -8.68 16.30 -38.18
C GLU A 82 -10.14 15.82 -38.27
N PHE A 83 -10.62 15.09 -37.24
CA PHE A 83 -11.91 14.40 -37.30
C PHE A 83 -12.93 14.86 -36.25
N GLY A 84 -12.51 15.62 -35.23
CA GLY A 84 -13.40 16.07 -34.16
C GLY A 84 -13.96 14.90 -33.34
N GLN A 85 -15.22 15.02 -32.89
CA GLN A 85 -15.88 14.00 -32.06
C GLN A 85 -16.57 12.89 -32.88
N GLU A 86 -16.94 13.14 -34.15
CA GLU A 86 -17.74 12.23 -34.97
C GLU A 86 -16.87 11.38 -35.92
N GLY A 87 -15.70 10.94 -35.43
CA GLY A 87 -14.62 10.38 -36.23
C GLY A 87 -15.04 9.34 -37.28
N SER A 88 -14.90 9.72 -38.55
CA SER A 88 -14.96 8.86 -39.74
C SER A 88 -13.78 9.16 -40.65
#